data_AF-A0A1F8MYC9-F1
#
_entry.id   AF-A0A1F8MYC9-F1
#
_cell.length_a   1.000
_cell.length_b   1.000
_cell.length_c   1.000
_cell.angle_alpha   90.00
_cell.angle_beta   90.00
_cell.angle_gamma   90.00
#
_symmetry.space_group_name_H-M   'P 1'
#
loop_
_entity.id
_entity.type
_entity.pdbx_description
1 polymer ?
#
loop_
_entity_poly.entity_id
_entity_poly.type
_entity_poly.pdbx_seq_one_letter_code
_entity_poly.pdbx_strand_id
1 'polypeptide(L)'
;MLVLLIVLIGVGSSILFYKRTARPPLEILLPTTIAVTTEVKVYVSGAVAHPGVYTMRQGDRVLDAIDAAGGTTENADLTRINLAAKVKDEQQIHVPKPGESLPQESSGQPQKININTASVEALDTLPDIGETKAQAIVNYRKEHGDFKRIEDLVEVAGIGSSTYENLKNLITVD
;
A
#
# COMPACT_ATOMS: atom_id res chain seq x y z
N MET A 1 -67.91 74.14 -22.92
CA MET A 1 -68.81 73.10 -23.48
C MET A 1 -67.95 71.90 -23.88
N LEU A 2 -68.55 70.72 -24.06
CA LEU A 2 -67.95 69.43 -24.50
C LEU A 2 -67.13 69.57 -25.83
N VAL A 3 -66.20 68.69 -26.28
CA VAL A 3 -65.89 67.25 -26.02
C VAL A 3 -64.37 66.93 -26.14
N LEU A 4 -63.98 65.76 -25.63
CA LEU A 4 -62.71 64.98 -25.68
C LEU A 4 -62.17 64.57 -27.08
N LEU A 5 -60.83 64.50 -27.30
CA LEU A 5 -60.08 63.34 -27.86
C LEU A 5 -58.53 63.45 -27.68
N ILE A 6 -57.76 62.49 -28.22
CA ILE A 6 -56.33 62.16 -27.96
C ILE A 6 -55.68 61.64 -29.30
N VAL A 7 -54.38 61.35 -29.53
CA VAL A 7 -53.22 60.84 -28.73
C VAL A 7 -51.84 61.19 -29.40
N LEU A 8 -50.72 60.59 -28.93
CA LEU A 8 -49.48 60.16 -29.67
C LEU A 8 -48.15 60.99 -29.67
N ILE A 9 -47.25 60.60 -28.73
CA ILE A 9 -45.79 60.27 -28.84
C ILE A 9 -44.79 61.24 -29.55
N GLY A 10 -43.60 61.46 -28.94
CA GLY A 10 -42.45 61.97 -29.69
C GLY A 10 -41.13 62.37 -28.98
N VAL A 11 -40.73 61.82 -27.81
CA VAL A 11 -39.47 62.24 -27.14
C VAL A 11 -38.23 61.61 -27.82
N GLY A 12 -37.83 62.17 -28.96
CA GLY A 12 -36.61 61.82 -29.68
C GLY A 12 -35.45 62.77 -29.34
N SER A 13 -34.49 62.31 -28.54
CA SER A 13 -33.17 62.94 -28.35
C SER A 13 -32.18 61.99 -27.68
N SER A 14 -30.89 62.29 -27.82
CA SER A 14 -29.78 61.57 -27.18
C SER A 14 -29.66 60.08 -27.52
N ILE A 15 -29.57 59.80 -28.83
CA ILE A 15 -28.70 58.71 -29.31
C ILE A 15 -27.28 59.04 -28.83
N LEU A 16 -26.86 58.47 -27.70
CA LEU A 16 -25.49 58.60 -27.21
C LEU A 16 -24.83 57.23 -27.12
N PHE A 17 -23.58 57.16 -27.56
CA PHE A 17 -22.83 55.92 -27.70
C PHE A 17 -22.68 55.17 -26.38
N TYR A 18 -23.35 54.03 -26.26
CA TYR A 18 -22.80 52.91 -25.50
C TYR A 18 -22.41 51.80 -26.49
N LYS A 19 -21.13 51.80 -26.90
CA LYS A 19 -20.56 50.63 -27.60
C LYS A 19 -20.60 49.46 -26.63
N ARG A 20 -21.65 48.65 -26.74
CA ARG A 20 -21.80 47.39 -26.01
C ARG A 20 -20.85 46.36 -26.62
N THR A 21 -19.54 46.53 -26.36
CA THR A 21 -18.56 45.48 -26.54
C THR A 21 -19.00 44.31 -25.67
N ALA A 22 -19.64 43.33 -26.30
CA ALA A 22 -19.85 42.04 -25.69
C ALA A 22 -18.47 41.52 -25.28
N ARG A 23 -18.23 41.43 -23.97
CA ARG A 23 -17.08 40.68 -23.48
C ARG A 23 -17.27 39.25 -24.03
N PRO A 24 -16.24 38.65 -24.66
CA PRO A 24 -16.35 37.22 -24.96
C PRO A 24 -16.69 36.49 -23.66
N PRO A 25 -17.49 35.39 -23.72
CA PRO A 25 -17.71 34.58 -22.54
C PRO A 25 -16.35 34.20 -21.95
N LEU A 26 -16.24 34.22 -20.62
CA LEU A 26 -15.04 33.74 -19.95
C LEU A 26 -14.96 32.23 -20.21
N GLU A 27 -14.19 31.87 -21.23
CA GLU A 27 -13.85 30.49 -21.55
C GLU A 27 -12.94 30.00 -20.44
N ILE A 28 -13.55 29.38 -19.43
CA ILE A 28 -12.83 28.79 -18.31
C ILE A 28 -12.08 27.59 -18.87
N LEU A 29 -10.81 27.84 -19.22
CA LEU A 29 -9.81 26.80 -19.44
C LEU A 29 -9.61 26.06 -18.11
N LEU A 30 -10.53 25.14 -17.83
CA LEU A 30 -10.31 24.07 -16.88
C LEU A 30 -8.97 23.43 -17.28
N PRO A 31 -7.95 23.40 -16.38
CA PRO A 31 -6.72 22.72 -16.72
C PRO A 31 -7.10 21.26 -17.01
N THR A 32 -6.78 20.78 -18.20
CA THR A 32 -6.90 19.36 -18.52
C THR A 32 -5.95 18.62 -17.59
N THR A 33 -6.46 18.14 -16.46
CA THR A 33 -5.71 17.33 -15.52
C THR A 33 -5.32 16.06 -16.26
N ILE A 34 -4.10 16.04 -16.79
CA ILE A 34 -3.49 14.85 -17.34
C ILE A 34 -3.38 13.88 -16.16
N ALA A 35 -4.32 12.95 -16.07
CA ALA A 35 -4.29 11.89 -15.08
C ALA A 35 -3.06 11.04 -15.41
N VAL A 36 -1.98 11.27 -14.68
CA VAL A 36 -0.73 10.51 -14.83
C VAL A 36 -1.03 9.10 -14.35
N THR A 37 -1.38 8.22 -15.29
CA THR A 37 -1.56 6.79 -15.03
C THR A 37 -0.18 6.20 -14.77
N THR A 38 0.24 6.23 -13.51
CA THR A 38 1.36 5.47 -12.99
C THR A 38 1.10 3.99 -13.28
N GLU A 39 1.86 3.45 -14.22
CA GLU A 39 1.89 2.02 -14.49
C GLU A 39 2.64 1.29 -13.37
N VAL A 40 2.24 0.06 -13.09
CA VAL A 40 2.87 -0.84 -12.11
C VAL A 40 3.01 -2.23 -12.72
N LYS A 41 4.05 -2.97 -12.35
CA LYS A 41 4.30 -4.34 -12.81
C LYS A 41 4.03 -5.35 -11.72
N VAL A 42 3.18 -6.31 -12.04
CA VAL A 42 2.66 -7.31 -11.10
C VAL A 42 2.95 -8.70 -11.66
N TYR A 43 3.54 -9.60 -10.87
CA TYR A 43 3.78 -10.99 -11.25
C TYR A 43 2.64 -11.88 -10.77
N VAL A 44 1.81 -12.38 -11.70
CA VAL A 44 0.67 -13.26 -11.39
C VAL A 44 1.07 -14.72 -11.61
N SER A 45 0.84 -15.56 -10.61
CA SER A 45 1.36 -16.93 -10.51
C SER A 45 0.37 -17.89 -9.86
N GLY A 46 0.62 -19.20 -9.97
CA GLY A 46 -0.24 -20.24 -9.39
C GLY A 46 -1.36 -20.69 -10.33
N ALA A 47 -2.56 -20.90 -9.80
CA ALA A 47 -3.71 -21.50 -10.46
C ALA A 47 -4.49 -20.55 -11.42
N VAL A 48 -3.78 -19.73 -12.19
CA VAL A 48 -4.33 -18.85 -13.26
C VAL A 48 -4.14 -19.45 -14.65
N ALA A 49 -4.93 -19.01 -15.64
CA ALA A 49 -4.83 -19.50 -17.01
C ALA A 49 -3.48 -19.18 -17.66
N HIS A 50 -2.94 -17.97 -17.44
CA HIS A 50 -1.68 -17.49 -17.99
C HIS A 50 -0.81 -16.85 -16.88
N PRO A 51 0.08 -17.61 -16.22
CA PRO A 51 1.08 -17.04 -15.31
C PRO A 51 2.06 -16.12 -16.06
N GLY A 52 2.37 -14.95 -15.50
CA GLY A 52 3.19 -13.95 -16.18
C GLY A 52 3.30 -12.62 -15.46
N VAL A 53 4.08 -11.69 -16.01
CA VAL A 53 4.21 -10.31 -15.51
C VAL A 53 3.30 -9.39 -16.32
N TYR A 54 2.41 -8.69 -15.63
CA TYR A 54 1.39 -7.81 -16.21
C TYR A 54 1.68 -6.35 -15.88
N THR A 55 1.55 -5.48 -16.87
CA THR A 55 1.50 -4.02 -16.65
C THR A 55 0.06 -3.64 -16.30
N MET A 56 -0.11 -2.99 -15.16
CA MET A 56 -1.39 -2.54 -14.62
C MET A 56 -1.34 -1.05 -14.27
N ARG A 57 -2.47 -0.46 -13.87
CA ARG A 57 -2.54 0.94 -13.39
C ARG A 57 -2.51 0.97 -11.87
N GLN A 58 -1.85 1.97 -11.31
CA GLN A 58 -1.81 2.19 -9.87
C GLN A 58 -3.23 2.47 -9.32
N GLY A 59 -3.79 1.48 -8.62
CA GLY A 59 -5.15 1.56 -8.06
C GLY A 59 -6.10 0.46 -8.54
N ASP A 60 -5.72 -0.28 -9.60
CA ASP A 60 -6.32 -1.56 -9.98
C ASP A 60 -6.19 -2.56 -8.81
N ARG A 61 -6.95 -3.66 -8.84
CA ARG A 61 -7.03 -4.65 -7.76
C ARG A 61 -6.47 -6.01 -8.16
N VAL A 62 -6.27 -6.86 -7.15
CA VAL A 62 -5.84 -8.26 -7.33
C VAL A 62 -6.80 -9.03 -8.24
N LEU A 63 -8.11 -8.73 -8.21
CA LEU A 63 -9.07 -9.29 -9.17
C LEU A 63 -8.73 -8.89 -10.63
N ASP A 64 -8.51 -7.60 -10.89
CA ASP A 64 -8.20 -7.09 -12.24
C ASP A 64 -6.89 -7.71 -12.78
N ALA A 65 -5.94 -8.04 -11.90
CA ALA A 65 -4.70 -8.74 -12.23
C ALA A 65 -4.92 -10.21 -12.61
N ILE A 66 -5.83 -10.89 -11.93
CA ILE A 66 -6.20 -12.29 -12.22
C ILE A 66 -6.99 -12.35 -13.54
N ASP A 67 -7.88 -11.38 -13.80
CA ASP A 67 -8.59 -11.27 -15.07
C ASP A 67 -7.64 -10.98 -16.24
N ALA A 68 -6.63 -10.12 -16.04
CA ALA A 68 -5.55 -9.90 -17.02
C ALA A 68 -4.71 -11.17 -17.28
N ALA A 69 -4.57 -12.05 -16.28
CA ALA A 69 -3.96 -13.38 -16.40
C ALA A 69 -4.88 -14.45 -17.03
N GLY A 70 -5.99 -14.04 -17.65
CA GLY A 70 -6.97 -14.94 -18.28
C GLY A 70 -7.93 -15.62 -17.30
N GLY A 71 -8.02 -15.13 -16.07
CA GLY A 71 -8.83 -15.70 -15.01
C GLY A 71 -8.19 -16.91 -14.32
N THR A 72 -8.94 -17.52 -13.42
CA THR A 72 -8.52 -18.71 -12.66
C THR A 72 -8.77 -20.02 -13.40
N THR A 73 -7.93 -21.02 -13.14
CA THR A 73 -8.22 -22.42 -13.44
C THR A 73 -9.29 -22.99 -12.51
N GLU A 74 -9.89 -24.12 -12.89
CA GLU A 74 -10.92 -24.82 -12.09
C GLU A 74 -10.45 -25.25 -10.68
N ASN A 75 -9.14 -25.36 -10.47
CA ASN A 75 -8.51 -25.80 -9.23
C ASN A 75 -7.93 -24.61 -8.40
N ALA A 76 -8.50 -23.41 -8.52
CA ALA A 76 -8.08 -22.22 -7.76
C ALA A 76 -8.88 -22.02 -6.47
N ASP A 77 -8.19 -21.75 -5.36
CA ASP A 77 -8.80 -21.38 -4.08
C ASP A 77 -8.74 -19.85 -3.85
N LEU A 78 -9.73 -19.15 -4.41
CA LEU A 78 -9.88 -17.70 -4.24
C LEU A 78 -10.27 -17.27 -2.82
N THR A 79 -10.71 -18.19 -1.95
CA THR A 79 -11.15 -17.83 -0.58
C THR A 79 -10.01 -17.32 0.30
N ARG A 80 -8.76 -17.59 -0.11
CA ARG A 80 -7.53 -17.26 0.60
C ARG A 80 -6.81 -16.02 0.07
N ILE A 81 -7.40 -15.33 -0.91
CA ILE A 81 -6.81 -14.12 -1.52
C ILE A 81 -7.70 -12.92 -1.21
N ASN A 82 -7.10 -11.80 -0.80
CA ASN A 82 -7.81 -10.53 -0.79
C ASN A 82 -7.92 -9.96 -2.21
N LEU A 83 -8.90 -10.47 -2.99
CA LEU A 83 -9.24 -10.00 -4.33
C LEU A 83 -9.47 -8.48 -4.43
N ALA A 84 -9.89 -7.85 -3.32
CA ALA A 84 -10.16 -6.43 -3.24
C ALA A 84 -8.92 -5.57 -2.91
N ALA A 85 -7.77 -6.17 -2.58
CA ALA A 85 -6.53 -5.43 -2.35
C ALA A 85 -6.11 -4.69 -3.63
N LYS A 86 -5.59 -3.47 -3.48
CA LYS A 86 -4.96 -2.75 -4.59
C LYS A 86 -3.62 -3.39 -4.95
N VAL A 87 -3.33 -3.48 -6.25
CA VAL A 87 -2.00 -3.86 -6.72
C VAL A 87 -0.98 -2.76 -6.40
N LYS A 88 0.27 -3.19 -6.17
CA LYS A 88 1.45 -2.33 -6.05
C LYS A 88 2.45 -2.67 -7.15
N ASP A 89 3.41 -1.78 -7.37
CA ASP A 89 4.57 -2.12 -8.19
C ASP A 89 5.42 -3.20 -7.52
N GLU A 90 6.12 -4.00 -8.33
CA GLU A 90 6.94 -5.15 -7.92
C GLU A 90 6.17 -6.25 -7.14
N GLN A 91 4.85 -6.17 -7.04
CA GLN A 91 4.04 -7.13 -6.29
C GLN A 91 3.95 -8.49 -6.98
N GLN A 92 4.14 -9.57 -6.21
CA GLN A 92 3.69 -10.89 -6.60
C GLN A 92 2.22 -11.10 -6.19
N ILE A 93 1.46 -11.81 -7.02
CA ILE A 93 0.14 -12.37 -6.71
C ILE A 93 0.25 -13.87 -6.96
N HIS A 94 -0.04 -14.67 -5.94
CA HIS A 94 -0.12 -16.11 -6.08
C HIS A 94 -1.55 -16.59 -5.83
N VAL A 95 -2.12 -17.28 -6.82
CA VAL A 95 -3.43 -17.92 -6.71
C VAL A 95 -3.23 -19.38 -6.28
N PRO A 96 -3.50 -19.75 -5.02
CA PRO A 96 -3.25 -21.11 -4.54
C PRO A 96 -4.27 -22.10 -5.08
N LYS A 97 -3.93 -23.39 -4.99
CA LYS A 97 -4.85 -24.51 -5.12
C LYS A 97 -5.45 -24.89 -3.76
N PRO A 98 -6.62 -25.57 -3.72
CA PRO A 98 -7.14 -26.18 -2.49
C PRO A 98 -6.09 -27.04 -1.78
N GLY A 99 -5.84 -26.74 -0.51
CA GLY A 99 -4.83 -27.44 0.30
C GLY A 99 -3.37 -27.01 0.10
N GLU A 100 -3.06 -26.11 -0.85
CA GLU A 100 -1.69 -25.65 -1.09
C GLU A 100 -1.19 -24.77 0.06
N SER A 101 -0.04 -25.08 0.64
CA SER A 101 0.61 -24.22 1.64
C SER A 101 1.18 -22.97 0.95
N LEU A 102 0.46 -21.85 1.02
CA LEU A 102 0.99 -20.56 0.59
C LEU A 102 2.22 -20.24 1.45
N PRO A 103 3.34 -19.79 0.87
CA PRO A 103 4.28 -18.95 1.58
C PRO A 103 3.49 -17.76 2.13
N GLN A 104 3.56 -17.49 3.44
CA GLN A 104 3.02 -16.24 3.96
C GLN A 104 3.88 -15.11 3.37
N GLU A 105 3.24 -14.15 2.68
CA GLU A 105 3.94 -12.95 2.22
C GLU A 105 4.38 -12.13 3.45
N SER A 106 5.64 -12.34 3.86
CA SER A 106 6.31 -11.56 4.90
C SER A 106 6.18 -10.08 4.57
N SER A 107 5.39 -9.35 5.36
CA SER A 107 4.70 -8.12 4.96
C SER A 107 5.58 -6.86 4.97
N GLY A 108 6.73 -6.92 4.30
CA GLY A 108 7.74 -5.85 4.26
C GLY A 108 8.47 -5.61 5.59
N GLN A 109 8.11 -6.35 6.64
CA GLN A 109 8.81 -6.40 7.92
C GLN A 109 9.81 -7.58 7.88
N PRO A 110 11.08 -7.41 8.30
CA PRO A 110 11.94 -8.55 8.59
C PRO A 110 11.27 -9.39 9.68
N GLN A 111 11.23 -10.71 9.50
CA GLN A 111 10.59 -11.61 10.46
C GLN A 111 11.34 -11.55 11.80
N LYS A 112 10.72 -10.92 12.80
CA LYS A 112 11.33 -10.72 14.11
C LYS A 112 11.54 -12.05 14.83
N ILE A 113 12.76 -12.28 15.32
CA ILE A 113 13.12 -13.46 16.10
C ILE A 113 12.72 -13.22 17.56
N ASN A 114 11.88 -14.10 18.09
CA ASN A 114 11.39 -14.03 19.46
C ASN A 114 12.45 -14.56 20.44
N ILE A 115 13.03 -13.69 21.27
CA ILE A 115 14.15 -14.07 22.17
C ILE A 115 13.74 -14.99 23.33
N ASN A 116 12.43 -15.09 23.62
CA ASN A 116 11.89 -15.99 24.63
C ASN A 116 11.74 -17.43 24.10
N THR A 117 11.40 -17.59 22.81
CA THR A 117 11.10 -18.91 22.23
C THR A 117 12.13 -19.46 21.23
N ALA A 118 12.98 -18.62 20.64
CA ALA A 118 13.96 -19.04 19.63
C ALA A 118 14.99 -20.06 20.13
N SER A 119 15.48 -20.92 19.22
CA SER A 119 16.61 -21.82 19.45
C SER A 119 17.95 -21.07 19.41
N VAL A 120 19.04 -21.73 19.83
CA VAL A 120 20.41 -21.20 19.70
C VAL A 120 20.73 -20.94 18.22
N GLU A 121 20.41 -21.90 17.34
CA GLU A 121 20.59 -21.81 15.88
C GLU A 121 19.83 -20.62 15.27
N ALA A 122 18.60 -20.37 15.72
CA ALA A 122 17.83 -19.23 15.23
C ALA A 122 18.43 -17.89 15.72
N LEU A 123 18.90 -17.82 16.96
CA LEU A 123 19.56 -16.64 17.52
C LEU A 123 20.93 -16.37 16.86
N ASP A 124 21.65 -17.42 16.44
CA ASP A 124 22.93 -17.34 15.70
C ASP A 124 22.78 -16.72 14.28
N THR A 125 21.56 -16.62 13.76
CA THR A 125 21.29 -15.89 12.49
C THR A 125 21.26 -14.36 12.64
N LEU A 126 21.27 -13.84 13.87
CA LEU A 126 21.17 -12.40 14.15
C LEU A 126 22.54 -11.71 14.05
N PRO A 127 22.61 -10.46 13.54
CA PRO A 127 23.87 -9.73 13.44
C PRO A 127 24.50 -9.52 14.82
N ASP A 128 25.82 -9.67 14.90
CA ASP A 128 26.64 -9.64 16.12
C ASP A 128 26.29 -10.70 17.19
N ILE A 129 25.38 -11.65 16.93
CA ILE A 129 25.06 -12.78 17.81
C ILE A 129 25.59 -14.08 17.18
N GLY A 130 26.76 -14.53 17.63
CA GLY A 130 27.22 -15.89 17.38
C GLY A 130 26.80 -16.85 18.50
N GLU A 131 26.95 -18.17 18.27
CA GLU A 131 26.66 -19.31 19.15
C GLU A 131 26.84 -19.00 20.65
N THR A 132 28.00 -18.48 21.06
CA THR A 132 28.30 -18.13 22.46
C THR A 132 27.30 -17.13 23.06
N LYS A 133 26.89 -16.10 22.31
CA LYS A 133 25.89 -15.11 22.75
C LYS A 133 24.48 -15.68 22.64
N ALA A 134 24.17 -16.44 21.60
CA ALA A 134 22.90 -17.14 21.46
C ALA A 134 22.65 -18.08 22.66
N GLN A 135 23.66 -18.83 23.09
CA GLN A 135 23.62 -19.67 24.27
C GLN A 135 23.51 -18.85 25.58
N ALA A 136 24.13 -17.68 25.66
CA ALA A 136 23.99 -16.77 26.81
C ALA A 136 22.54 -16.24 26.96
N ILE A 137 21.86 -15.87 25.86
CA ILE A 137 20.43 -15.50 25.86
C ILE A 137 19.57 -16.66 26.36
N VAL A 138 19.81 -17.86 25.84
CA VAL A 138 19.08 -19.08 26.21
C VAL A 138 19.34 -19.50 27.66
N ASN A 139 20.50 -19.18 28.24
CA ASN A 139 20.77 -19.42 29.66
C ASN A 139 20.12 -18.35 30.54
N TYR A 140 20.27 -17.07 30.19
CA TYR A 140 19.66 -15.96 30.91
C TYR A 140 18.15 -16.18 31.13
N ARG A 141 17.40 -16.52 30.07
CA ARG A 141 15.95 -16.75 30.16
C ARG A 141 15.54 -18.00 30.96
N LYS A 142 16.45 -18.96 31.15
CA LYS A 142 16.22 -20.12 32.06
C LYS A 142 16.44 -19.76 33.52
N GLU A 143 17.34 -18.82 33.80
CA GLU A 143 17.73 -18.41 35.14
C GLU A 143 16.85 -17.27 35.69
N HIS A 144 16.46 -16.33 34.83
CA HIS A 144 15.72 -15.10 35.18
C HIS A 144 14.26 -15.12 34.68
N GLY A 145 13.89 -16.11 33.85
CA GLY A 145 12.61 -16.18 33.16
C GLY A 145 12.57 -15.36 31.87
N ASP A 146 11.42 -15.36 31.19
CA ASP A 146 11.26 -14.69 29.90
C ASP A 146 11.51 -13.18 29.99
N PHE A 147 12.25 -12.62 29.03
CA PHE A 147 12.43 -11.19 28.85
C PHE A 147 11.05 -10.51 28.69
N LYS A 148 10.84 -9.37 29.35
CA LYS A 148 9.55 -8.63 29.30
C LYS A 148 9.58 -7.52 28.27
N ARG A 149 10.77 -7.11 27.83
CA ARG A 149 11.02 -6.11 26.80
C ARG A 149 12.24 -6.52 25.97
N ILE A 150 12.34 -5.98 24.76
CA ILE A 150 13.54 -6.18 23.93
C ILE A 150 14.77 -5.47 24.51
N GLU A 151 14.60 -4.40 25.30
CA GLU A 151 15.70 -3.72 25.98
C GLU A 151 16.41 -4.59 27.02
N ASP A 152 15.67 -5.49 27.70
CA ASP A 152 16.17 -6.37 28.77
C ASP A 152 17.33 -7.28 28.29
N LEU A 153 17.49 -7.44 26.97
CA LEU A 153 18.59 -8.17 26.34
C LEU A 153 19.98 -7.61 26.70
N VAL A 154 20.10 -6.33 27.11
CA VAL A 154 21.39 -5.76 27.55
C VAL A 154 21.88 -6.27 28.91
N GLU A 155 21.04 -6.99 29.66
CA GLU A 155 21.44 -7.67 30.90
C GLU A 155 22.16 -9.00 30.63
N VAL A 156 22.12 -9.50 29.38
CA VAL A 156 22.81 -10.72 28.96
C VAL A 156 24.32 -10.47 28.82
N ALA A 157 25.13 -11.27 29.50
CA ALA A 157 26.58 -11.21 29.44
C ALA A 157 27.10 -11.30 27.98
N GLY A 158 27.80 -10.24 27.53
CA GLY A 158 28.33 -10.13 26.17
C GLY A 158 27.43 -9.40 25.17
N ILE A 159 26.24 -8.94 25.56
CA ILE A 159 25.36 -8.10 24.74
C ILE A 159 25.38 -6.66 25.27
N GLY A 160 26.28 -5.85 24.72
CA GLY A 160 26.30 -4.40 24.98
C GLY A 160 25.27 -3.63 24.15
N SER A 161 25.04 -2.36 24.51
CA SER A 161 24.07 -1.48 23.82
C SER A 161 24.28 -1.39 22.30
N SER A 162 25.53 -1.47 21.81
CA SER A 162 25.81 -1.49 20.36
C SER A 162 25.24 -2.73 19.65
N THR A 163 25.23 -3.88 20.32
CA THR A 163 24.60 -5.10 19.78
C THR A 163 23.08 -4.97 19.86
N TYR A 164 22.52 -4.48 20.97
CA TYR A 164 21.07 -4.20 21.07
C TYR A 164 20.56 -3.26 19.97
N GLU A 165 21.26 -2.16 19.69
CA GLU A 165 20.87 -1.18 18.67
C GLU A 165 20.79 -1.79 17.26
N ASN A 166 21.67 -2.74 16.93
CA ASN A 166 21.63 -3.50 15.68
C ASN A 166 20.47 -4.53 15.64
N LEU A 167 19.99 -4.98 16.81
CA LEU A 167 19.01 -6.06 16.95
C LEU A 167 17.57 -5.61 17.14
N LYS A 168 17.29 -4.44 17.73
CA LYS A 168 15.93 -4.02 18.15
C LYS A 168 14.85 -4.07 17.05
N ASN A 169 15.24 -3.93 15.79
CA ASN A 169 14.33 -4.03 14.63
C ASN A 169 14.12 -5.48 14.14
N LEU A 170 14.96 -6.42 14.58
CA LEU A 170 15.01 -7.84 14.18
C LEU A 170 14.53 -8.79 15.29
N ILE A 171 14.24 -8.30 16.50
CA ILE A 171 13.83 -9.13 17.64
C ILE A 171 12.45 -8.75 18.21
N THR A 172 11.85 -9.68 18.96
CA THR A 172 10.61 -9.49 19.74
C THR A 172 10.59 -10.36 21.01
N VAL A 173 9.58 -10.19 21.87
CA VAL A 173 9.40 -10.89 23.16
C VAL A 173 8.00 -11.50 23.36
N ASP A 174 7.19 -11.57 22.29
CA ASP A 174 5.76 -11.95 22.30
C ASP A 174 5.43 -13.34 22.92
#